data_AF-A0A8S4QDE7-F1
#
_entry.id   AF-A0A8S4QDE7-F1
#
_cell.length_a   1.000
_cell.length_b   1.000
_cell.length_c   1.000
_cell.angle_alpha   90.00
_cell.angle_beta   90.00
_cell.angle_gamma   90.00
#
_symmetry.space_group_name_H-M   'P 1'
#
loop_
_entity.id
_entity.type
_entity.pdbx_description
1 polymer ?
#
loop_
_entity_poly.entity_id
_entity_poly.type
_entity_poly.pdbx_seq_one_letter_code
_entity_poly.pdbx_strand_id
1 'polypeptide(L)'
;HLEPIIIFLTDGEANTGERNTKKIISLVSEKNSGDTRATLYSLAFGNNADRGFLRKLSLRNDGFMRHIYEAADAALQLHDFYEQVSSPLLSDVKFLYPKSQVIS
;
A
#
# COMPACT_ATOMS: atom_id res chain seq x y z
N HIS A 1 14.93 12.44 6.84
CA HIS A 1 15.19 11.61 5.65
C HIS A 1 13.95 11.66 4.76
N LEU A 2 14.11 11.65 3.43
CA LEU A 2 12.99 11.43 2.52
C LEU A 2 12.70 9.92 2.51
N GLU A 3 11.47 9.54 2.85
CA GLU A 3 11.02 8.16 2.80
C GLU A 3 10.47 7.86 1.40
N PRO A 4 10.99 6.85 0.68
CA PRO A 4 10.46 6.49 -0.63
C PRO A 4 9.02 5.98 -0.53
N ILE A 5 8.16 6.40 -1.46
CA ILE A 5 6.76 5.97 -1.53
C ILE A 5 6.45 5.50 -2.95
N ILE A 6 5.70 4.41 -3.05
CA ILE A 6 5.08 3.93 -4.28
C ILE A 6 3.56 4.04 -4.11
N ILE A 7 2.89 4.73 -5.04
CA ILE A 7 1.43 4.75 -5.15
C ILE A 7 1.06 3.97 -6.42
N PHE A 8 0.36 2.85 -6.26
CA PHE A 8 -0.05 1.98 -7.36
C PHE A 8 -1.57 2.05 -7.55
N LEU A 9 -2.04 2.58 -8.67
CA LEU A 9 -3.46 2.71 -9.01
C LEU A 9 -3.85 1.71 -10.10
N THR A 10 -4.94 0.97 -9.91
CA THR A 10 -5.50 0.10 -10.94
C THR A 10 -7.02 -0.02 -10.80
N ASP A 11 -7.70 -0.14 -11.93
CA ASP A 11 -9.13 -0.40 -12.06
C ASP A 11 -9.45 -1.88 -12.27
N GLY A 12 -8.45 -2.76 -12.37
CA GLY A 12 -8.67 -4.13 -12.82
C GLY A 12 -7.68 -5.16 -12.30
N GLU A 13 -7.87 -6.39 -12.75
CA GLU A 13 -6.98 -7.51 -12.46
C GLU A 13 -5.80 -7.57 -13.45
N ALA A 14 -4.69 -8.18 -13.02
CA ALA A 14 -3.54 -8.41 -13.89
C ALA A 14 -3.92 -9.33 -15.06
N ASN A 15 -3.94 -8.78 -16.28
CA ASN A 15 -4.45 -9.47 -17.47
C ASN A 15 -3.38 -9.71 -18.55
N THR A 16 -2.15 -9.23 -18.38
CA THR A 16 -1.05 -9.40 -19.35
C THR A 16 0.24 -9.74 -18.62
N GLY A 17 1.05 -10.64 -19.19
CA GLY A 17 2.30 -11.09 -18.55
C GLY A 17 2.04 -12.02 -17.36
N GLU A 18 2.70 -11.74 -16.23
CA GLU A 18 2.49 -12.49 -14.98
C GLU A 18 1.13 -12.15 -14.36
N ARG A 19 0.30 -13.17 -14.12
CA ARG A 19 -1.07 -13.02 -13.58
C ARG A 19 -1.24 -13.66 -12.21
N ASN A 20 -0.28 -14.46 -11.74
CA ASN A 20 -0.35 -15.10 -10.44
C ASN A 20 -0.08 -14.06 -9.35
N THR A 21 -1.14 -13.63 -8.67
CA THR A 21 -1.10 -12.62 -7.60
C THR A 21 -0.09 -12.95 -6.49
N LYS A 22 0.07 -14.23 -6.12
CA LYS A 22 1.08 -14.64 -5.12
C LYS A 22 2.50 -14.40 -5.61
N LYS A 23 2.76 -14.70 -6.88
CA LYS A 23 4.07 -14.49 -7.52
C LYS A 23 4.37 -13.01 -7.73
N ILE A 24 3.35 -12.21 -8.09
CA ILE A 24 3.49 -10.75 -8.17
C ILE A 24 3.88 -10.19 -6.79
N ILE A 25 3.15 -10.57 -5.73
CA ILE A 25 3.45 -10.14 -4.36
C ILE A 25 4.88 -10.52 -3.96
N SER A 26 5.32 -11.74 -4.22
CA SER A 26 6.68 -12.16 -3.86
C SER A 26 7.74 -11.36 -4.63
N LEU A 27 7.56 -11.20 -5.95
CA LEU A 27 8.52 -10.47 -6.80
C LEU A 27 8.62 -9.01 -6.39
N VAL A 28 7.50 -8.33 -6.16
CA VAL A 28 7.49 -6.92 -5.73
C VAL A 28 8.16 -6.78 -4.37
N SER A 29 7.83 -7.64 -3.40
CA SER A 29 8.39 -7.53 -2.04
C SER A 29 9.89 -7.85 -2.01
N GLU A 30 10.35 -8.78 -2.85
CA GLU A 30 11.78 -9.09 -3.00
C GLU A 30 12.53 -7.90 -3.61
N LYS A 31 11.97 -7.28 -4.65
CA LYS A 31 12.54 -6.11 -5.33
C LYS A 31 12.51 -4.85 -4.46
N ASN A 32 11.48 -4.71 -3.62
CA ASN A 32 11.29 -3.60 -2.71
C ASN A 32 11.84 -3.93 -1.30
N SER A 33 13.15 -4.16 -1.22
CA SER A 33 13.85 -4.54 0.00
C SER A 33 15.12 -3.71 0.22
N GLY A 34 15.74 -3.85 1.40
CA GLY A 34 16.96 -3.12 1.77
C GLY A 34 16.70 -1.70 2.27
N ASP A 35 17.78 -0.91 2.35
CA ASP A 35 17.80 0.41 3.00
C ASP A 35 17.01 1.49 2.23
N THR A 36 16.67 1.23 0.97
CA THR A 36 15.90 2.14 0.10
C THR A 36 14.51 1.60 -0.22
N ARG A 37 13.98 0.65 0.58
CA ARG A 37 12.62 0.14 0.39
C ARG A 37 11.61 1.28 0.49
N ALA A 38 10.58 1.22 -0.34
CA ALA A 38 9.48 2.18 -0.37
C ALA A 38 8.25 1.63 0.34
N THR A 39 7.48 2.49 1.00
CA THR A 39 6.13 2.13 1.41
C THR A 39 5.23 2.07 0.17
N LEU A 40 4.54 0.94 -0.05
CA LEU A 40 3.68 0.74 -1.22
C LEU A 40 2.19 0.82 -0.84
N TYR A 41 1.54 1.88 -1.30
CA TYR A 41 0.10 2.05 -1.19
C TYR A 41 -0.59 1.65 -2.49
N SER A 42 -1.67 0.89 -2.39
CA SER A 42 -2.48 0.50 -3.55
C SER A 42 -3.80 1.26 -3.56
N LEU A 43 -4.22 1.74 -4.73
CA LEU A 43 -5.50 2.36 -4.98
C LEU A 43 -6.30 1.47 -5.93
N ALA A 44 -7.37 0.87 -5.42
CA ALA A 44 -8.30 0.08 -6.21
C ALA A 44 -9.40 1.01 -6.74
N PHE A 45 -9.42 1.27 -8.04
CA PHE A 45 -10.42 2.14 -8.66
C PHE A 45 -11.62 1.34 -9.13
N GLY A 46 -12.84 1.76 -8.78
CA GLY A 46 -14.04 1.03 -9.16
C GLY A 46 -14.12 -0.35 -8.52
N ASN A 47 -14.88 -1.26 -9.13
CA ASN A 47 -15.19 -2.56 -8.53
C ASN A 47 -14.44 -3.74 -9.16
N ASN A 48 -13.66 -3.49 -10.21
CA ASN A 48 -13.08 -4.54 -11.05
C ASN A 48 -11.67 -4.95 -10.62
N ALA A 49 -11.03 -4.18 -9.73
CA ALA A 49 -9.73 -4.53 -9.15
C ALA A 49 -9.85 -5.58 -8.03
N ASP A 50 -8.92 -6.56 -8.01
CA ASP A 50 -8.80 -7.50 -6.88
C ASP A 50 -8.26 -6.80 -5.63
N ARG A 51 -9.18 -6.27 -4.82
CA ARG A 51 -8.89 -5.61 -3.54
C ARG A 51 -8.18 -6.53 -2.53
N GLY A 52 -8.42 -7.84 -2.59
CA GLY A 52 -7.79 -8.80 -1.70
C GLY A 52 -6.30 -8.97 -2.02
N PHE A 53 -5.97 -9.05 -3.30
CA PHE A 53 -4.59 -9.00 -3.80
C PHE A 53 -3.90 -7.68 -3.44
N LEU A 54 -4.51 -6.54 -3.78
CA LEU A 54 -3.92 -5.21 -3.53
C LEU A 54 -3.67 -4.95 -2.04
N ARG A 55 -4.60 -5.37 -1.16
CA ARG A 55 -4.40 -5.29 0.30
C ARG A 55 -3.19 -6.12 0.74
N LYS A 56 -3.03 -7.34 0.23
CA LYS A 56 -1.87 -8.19 0.57
C LYS A 56 -0.56 -7.63 0.03
N LEU A 57 -0.57 -7.05 -1.17
CA LEU A 57 0.59 -6.42 -1.78
C LEU A 57 1.07 -5.24 -0.93
N SER A 58 0.17 -4.32 -0.57
CA SER A 58 0.50 -3.17 0.26
C SER A 58 0.97 -3.56 1.66
N LEU A 59 0.27 -4.48 2.33
CA LEU A 59 0.66 -4.93 3.69
C LEU A 59 2.05 -5.57 3.73
N ARG A 60 2.48 -6.23 2.65
CA ARG A 60 3.80 -6.85 2.57
C ARG A 60 4.92 -5.84 2.30
N ASN A 61 4.56 -4.59 2.00
CA ASN A 61 5.43 -3.47 1.65
C ASN A 61 5.07 -2.23 2.52
N ASP A 62 4.72 -2.47 3.79
CA ASP A 62 4.47 -1.48 4.86
C ASP A 62 3.33 -0.48 4.62
N GLY A 63 2.59 -0.62 3.52
CA GLY A 63 1.50 0.28 3.16
C GLY A 63 0.12 -0.32 3.40
N PHE A 64 -0.89 0.40 2.91
CA PHE A 64 -2.28 -0.04 2.91
C PHE A 64 -2.93 0.15 1.53
N MET A 65 -4.11 -0.45 1.35
CA MET A 65 -4.93 -0.28 0.16
C MET A 65 -6.11 0.65 0.46
N ARG A 66 -6.42 1.56 -0.48
CA ARG A 66 -7.64 2.36 -0.49
C ARG A 66 -8.49 2.04 -1.70
N HIS A 67 -9.79 1.91 -1.47
CA HIS A 67 -10.78 1.80 -2.54
C HIS A 67 -11.20 3.21 -2.97
N ILE A 68 -11.22 3.46 -4.26
CA ILE A 68 -11.64 4.71 -4.89
C ILE A 68 -12.94 4.41 -5.64
N TYR A 69 -14.03 5.05 -5.22
CA TYR A 69 -15.34 4.85 -5.83
C TYR A 69 -15.44 5.61 -7.16
N GLU A 70 -15.96 4.95 -8.18
CA GLU A 70 -16.28 5.56 -9.48
C GLU A 70 -17.48 6.50 -9.34
N ALA A 71 -17.18 7.76 -9.01
CA ALA A 71 -18.16 8.81 -8.86
C ALA A 71 -17.54 10.16 -9.24
N ALA A 72 -18.36 11.22 -9.26
CA ALA A 72 -17.93 12.57 -9.61
C ALA A 72 -16.83 13.12 -8.66
N ASP A 73 -16.68 12.54 -7.47
CA ASP A 73 -15.71 12.92 -6.44
C ASP A 73 -14.44 12.05 -6.43
N ALA A 74 -14.25 11.14 -7.39
CA ALA A 74 -13.08 10.26 -7.43
C ALA A 74 -11.74 11.04 -7.42
N ALA A 75 -11.71 12.20 -8.10
CA ALA A 75 -10.54 13.08 -8.08
C ALA A 75 -10.23 13.63 -6.68
N LEU A 76 -11.26 13.97 -5.90
CA LEU A 76 -11.11 14.41 -4.52
C LEU A 76 -10.61 13.26 -3.63
N GLN A 77 -11.16 12.06 -3.79
CA GLN A 77 -10.70 10.87 -3.06
C GLN A 77 -9.20 10.58 -3.30
N LEU A 78 -8.71 10.77 -4.54
CA LEU A 78 -7.29 10.63 -4.90
C LEU A 78 -6.43 11.73 -4.28
N HIS A 79 -6.92 12.99 -4.29
CA HIS A 79 -6.24 14.12 -3.67
C HIS A 79 -6.09 13.93 -2.16
N ASP A 80 -7.18 13.60 -1.46
CA ASP A 80 -7.20 13.38 -0.01
C ASP A 80 -6.29 12.22 0.40
N PHE A 81 -6.23 11.17 -0.44
CA PHE A 81 -5.27 10.08 -0.25
C PHE A 81 -3.83 10.57 -0.36
N TYR A 82 -3.51 11.38 -1.38
CA TYR A 82 -2.15 11.90 -1.56
C TYR A 82 -1.74 12.78 -0.38
N GLU A 83 -2.59 13.71 0.07
CA GLU A 83 -2.35 14.57 1.24
C GLU A 83 -2.08 13.75 2.51
N GLN A 84 -2.76 12.60 2.67
CA GLN A 84 -2.55 11.74 3.82
C GLN A 84 -1.15 11.10 3.85
N VAL A 85 -0.56 10.78 2.69
CA VAL A 85 0.69 9.98 2.62
C VAL A 85 1.91 10.77 2.15
N SER A 86 1.74 11.94 1.55
CA SER A 86 2.79 12.71 0.87
C SER A 86 3.83 13.33 1.81
N SER A 87 3.52 13.48 3.10
CA SER A 87 4.38 14.17 4.08
C SER A 87 4.58 13.35 5.36
N PRO A 88 5.40 12.28 5.33
CA PRO A 88 5.72 11.53 6.54
C PRO A 88 6.55 12.37 7.52
N LEU A 89 6.06 12.55 8.74
CA LEU A 89 6.76 13.27 9.81
C LEU A 89 7.79 12.40 10.56
N LEU A 90 7.54 11.10 10.64
CA LEU A 90 8.37 10.10 11.33
C LEU A 90 8.39 8.80 10.52
N SER A 91 9.52 8.08 10.60
CA SER A 91 9.71 6.73 10.04
C SER A 91 10.31 5.79 11.08
N ASP A 92 10.16 4.48 10.87
CA ASP A 92 10.62 3.41 11.80
C ASP A 92 10.19 3.62 13.27
N VAL A 93 8.94 4.05 13.48
CA VAL A 93 8.41 4.31 14.82
C VAL A 93 8.23 2.99 15.58
N LYS A 94 8.93 2.85 16.70
CA LYS A 94 8.88 1.66 17.57
C LYS A 94 8.16 1.98 18.87
N PHE A 95 7.08 1.25 19.14
CA PHE A 95 6.40 1.30 20.42
C PHE A 95 7.00 0.23 21.35
N LEU A 96 7.66 0.66 22.42
CA LEU A 96 8.24 -0.23 23.43
C LEU A 96 7.29 -0.34 24.62
N TYR A 97 6.72 -1.52 24.82
CA TYR A 97 5.81 -1.79 25.94
C TYR A 97 6.55 -2.54 27.07
N PRO A 98 6.52 -2.06 28.32
CA PRO A 98 7.06 -2.78 29.46
C PRO A 98 6.31 -4.09 29.69
N LYS A 99 7.04 -5.19 29.93
CA LYS A 99 6.45 -6.53 30.15
C LYS A 99 5.43 -6.58 31.29
N SER A 100 5.54 -5.69 32.28
CA SER A 100 4.63 -5.61 33.43
C SER A 100 3.29 -4.94 33.13
N GLN A 101 3.11 -4.34 31.94
CA GLN A 101 1.91 -3.56 31.59
C GLN A 101 1.10 -4.18 30.44
N VAL A 102 1.60 -5.26 29.84
CA VAL A 102 0.88 -6.02 28.82
C VAL A 102 0.23 -7.22 29.50
N ILE A 103 -1.08 -7.12 29.77
CA ILE A 103 -1.88 -8.26 30.24
C ILE A 103 -2.28 -9.06 28.99
N SER A 104 -1.93 -10.35 28.96
CA SER A 104 -2.28 -11.25 27.85
C SER A 104 -3.75 -11.61 27.84
#